data_AF-A0A7J2YMI2-F1
#
_entry.id   AF-A0A7J2YMI2-F1
#
_cell.length_a   1.000
_cell.length_b   1.000
_cell.length_c   1.000
_cell.angle_alpha   90.00
_cell.angle_beta   90.00
_cell.angle_gamma   90.00
#
_symmetry.space_group_name_H-M   'P 1'
#
loop_
_entity.id
_entity.type
_entity.pdbx_description
1 polymer ?
#
loop_
_entity_poly.entity_id
_entity_poly.type
_entity_poly.pdbx_seq_one_letter_code
_entity_poly.pdbx_strand_id
1 'polypeptide(L)'
;MRIFRKQKSGYALGIMLCLIGLVLIFIPIWRSWPNISAENPVQSFWAVIWTQKFDFIPVIEFKLAYLIILGIALISVGSVVLILSRQWLTIYSGTILFQCPFCKKHWRALRDKGLVHCPHCNQLVHPKMVE
;
A
#
# COMPACT_ATOMS: atom_id res chain seq x y z
N MET A 1 -1.78 -18.91 -15.92
CA MET A 1 -1.78 -17.49 -16.34
C MET A 1 -2.28 -16.68 -15.14
N ARG A 2 -1.39 -15.95 -14.44
CA ARG A 2 -1.76 -15.14 -13.27
C ARG A 2 -2.37 -13.83 -13.77
N ILE A 3 -3.67 -13.67 -13.69
CA ILE A 3 -4.33 -12.39 -14.01
C ILE A 3 -4.18 -11.50 -12.79
N PHE A 4 -3.08 -10.74 -12.75
CA PHE A 4 -2.89 -9.66 -11.79
C PHE A 4 -3.90 -8.55 -12.10
N ARG A 5 -5.10 -8.61 -11.54
CA ARG A 5 -5.97 -7.43 -11.49
C ARG A 5 -5.46 -6.52 -10.38
N LYS A 6 -4.31 -5.90 -10.64
CA LYS A 6 -3.72 -4.85 -9.80
C LYS A 6 -4.76 -3.74 -9.72
N GLN A 7 -5.30 -3.45 -8.55
CA GLN A 7 -6.09 -2.25 -8.35
C GLN A 7 -5.10 -1.07 -8.35
N LYS A 8 -4.69 -0.64 -9.56
CA LYS A 8 -3.63 0.37 -9.80
C LYS A 8 -3.85 1.64 -8.97
N SER A 9 -5.11 1.97 -8.69
CA SER A 9 -5.53 3.14 -7.95
C SER A 9 -5.03 3.16 -6.50
N GLY A 10 -5.19 2.08 -5.71
CA GLY A 10 -4.78 2.08 -4.30
C GLY A 10 -3.26 2.16 -4.12
N TYR A 11 -2.51 1.50 -5.00
CA TYR A 11 -1.05 1.56 -5.00
C TYR A 11 -0.52 2.95 -5.39
N ALA A 12 -1.10 3.56 -6.42
CA ALA A 12 -0.74 4.91 -6.85
C ALA A 12 -1.05 5.94 -5.74
N LEU A 13 -2.23 5.85 -5.13
CA LEU A 13 -2.63 6.72 -4.01
C LEU A 13 -1.67 6.59 -2.81
N GLY A 14 -1.33 5.37 -2.41
CA GLY A 14 -0.40 5.13 -1.31
C GLY A 14 1.00 5.72 -1.56
N ILE A 15 1.53 5.57 -2.79
CA ILE A 15 2.81 6.19 -3.18
C ILE A 15 2.72 7.71 -3.13
N MET A 16 1.67 8.31 -3.71
CA MET A 16 1.52 9.76 -3.75
C MET A 16 1.45 10.34 -2.33
N LEU A 17 0.71 9.70 -1.42
CA LEU A 17 0.62 10.12 -0.01
C LEU A 17 2.00 10.08 0.69
N CYS A 18 2.78 9.01 0.47
CA CYS A 18 4.13 8.92 1.04
C CYS A 18 5.07 9.98 0.45
N LEU A 19 5.01 10.24 -0.86
CA LEU A 19 5.83 11.27 -1.50
C LEU A 19 5.50 12.67 -0.97
N ILE A 20 4.21 13.00 -0.85
CA ILE A 20 3.77 14.28 -0.28
C ILE A 20 4.24 14.41 1.17
N GLY A 21 4.09 13.34 1.98
CA GLY A 21 4.58 13.34 3.36
C GLY A 21 6.09 13.54 3.47
N LEU A 22 6.88 12.93 2.58
CA LEU A 22 8.34 13.13 2.53
C LEU A 22 8.70 14.58 2.19
N VAL A 23 8.02 15.19 1.21
CA VAL A 23 8.25 16.60 0.86
C VAL A 23 7.95 17.51 2.05
N LEU A 24 6.86 17.25 2.78
CA LEU A 24 6.48 18.03 3.95
C LEU A 24 7.46 17.90 5.12
N ILE A 25 8.16 16.77 5.24
CA ILE A 25 9.25 16.58 6.22
C ILE A 25 10.55 17.21 5.72
N PHE A 26 10.81 17.20 4.42
CA PHE A 26 12.04 17.74 3.85
C PHE A 26 12.10 19.27 3.95
N ILE A 27 10.97 19.97 3.79
CA ILE A 27 10.87 21.43 3.93
C ILE A 27 11.43 21.94 5.28
N PRO A 28 10.95 21.47 6.46
CA PRO A 28 11.45 21.94 7.75
C PRO A 28 12.90 21.52 8.00
N ILE A 29 13.35 20.38 7.48
CA ILE A 29 14.76 19.96 7.56
C ILE A 29 15.65 20.93 6.80
N TRP A 30 15.29 21.24 5.55
CA TRP A 30 16.04 22.18 4.73
C TRP A 30 16.05 23.58 5.34
N ARG A 31 14.91 24.02 5.88
CA ARG A 31 14.76 25.36 6.47
C ARG A 31 15.51 25.52 7.79
N SER A 32 15.62 24.46 8.58
CA SER A 32 16.32 24.48 9.87
C SER A 32 17.83 24.27 9.73
N TRP A 33 18.30 23.64 8.64
CA TRP A 33 19.72 23.38 8.35
C TRP A 33 20.68 24.55 8.66
N PRO A 34 20.43 25.80 8.23
CA PRO A 34 21.35 26.92 8.52
C PRO A 34 21.44 27.29 10.01
N ASN A 35 20.48 26.87 10.84
CA ASN A 35 20.41 27.20 12.26
C ASN A 35 20.89 26.05 13.17
N ILE A 36 21.35 24.93 12.61
CA ILE A 36 21.78 23.77 13.38
C ILE A 36 23.24 23.97 13.82
N SER A 37 23.47 23.95 15.14
CA SER A 37 24.83 23.98 15.70
C SER A 37 25.52 22.63 15.54
N ALA A 38 26.81 22.64 15.19
CA ALA A 38 27.61 21.45 14.90
C ALA A 38 27.93 20.60 16.15
N GLU A 39 27.92 21.19 17.35
CA GLU A 39 28.20 20.48 18.60
C GLU A 39 27.10 19.48 18.99
N ASN A 40 25.83 19.88 18.83
CA ASN A 40 24.67 19.05 19.21
C ASN A 40 23.57 19.16 18.15
N PRO A 41 23.75 18.51 16.99
CA PRO A 41 22.89 18.72 15.83
C PRO A 41 21.44 18.29 16.07
N VAL A 42 21.22 17.18 16.77
CA VAL A 42 19.87 16.66 17.04
C VAL A 42 19.09 17.53 18.01
N GLN A 43 19.72 17.97 19.10
CA GLN A 43 19.07 18.79 20.12
C GLN A 43 18.79 20.21 19.60
N SER A 44 19.74 20.77 18.84
CA SER A 44 19.57 22.06 18.17
C SER A 44 18.44 22.00 17.14
N PHE A 45 18.40 20.96 16.32
CA PHE A 45 17.32 20.75 15.35
C PHE A 45 15.95 20.66 16.03
N TRP A 46 15.83 19.91 17.13
CA TRP A 46 14.60 19.81 17.89
C TRP A 46 14.16 21.16 18.46
N ALA A 47 15.09 21.92 19.05
CA ALA A 47 14.81 23.26 19.55
C ALA A 47 14.33 24.19 18.43
N VAL A 48 14.98 24.15 17.27
CA VAL A 48 14.64 24.96 16.09
C VAL A 48 13.25 24.61 15.56
N ILE A 49 12.88 23.32 15.46
CA ILE A 49 11.54 22.90 15.02
C ILE A 49 10.43 23.46 15.94
N TRP A 50 10.67 23.50 17.24
CA TRP A 50 9.69 23.91 18.24
C TRP A 50 9.56 25.42 18.41
N THR A 51 10.60 26.16 18.03
CA THR A 51 10.70 27.62 18.18
C THR A 51 10.45 28.37 16.89
N GLN A 52 10.88 27.83 15.76
CA GLN A 52 10.75 28.47 14.46
C GLN A 52 9.30 28.39 13.97
N LYS A 53 8.74 29.56 13.65
CA LYS A 53 7.40 29.71 13.08
C LYS A 53 7.48 29.64 11.55
N PHE A 54 6.44 29.10 10.93
CA PHE A 54 6.26 29.01 9.50
C PHE A 54 5.00 29.80 9.12
N ASP A 55 5.21 30.98 8.57
CA ASP A 55 4.12 31.86 8.13
C ASP A 55 3.64 31.41 6.76
N PHE A 56 2.80 30.37 6.73
CA PHE A 56 2.18 29.88 5.48
C PHE A 56 0.98 30.74 5.08
N ILE A 57 0.29 31.33 6.07
CA ILE A 57 -0.86 32.21 5.92
C ILE A 57 -0.72 33.31 6.98
N PRO A 58 -0.81 34.61 6.65
CA PRO A 58 -0.60 35.71 7.59
C PRO A 58 -1.61 35.80 8.75
N VAL A 59 -2.55 34.85 8.84
CA VAL A 59 -3.63 34.80 9.83
C VAL A 59 -3.44 33.65 10.83
N ILE A 60 -2.64 32.63 10.51
CA ILE A 60 -2.49 31.43 11.34
C ILE A 60 -1.00 31.12 11.54
N GLU A 61 -0.52 31.34 12.76
CA GLU A 61 0.85 30.99 13.16
C GLU A 61 1.01 29.46 13.19
N PHE A 62 1.65 28.88 12.17
CA PHE A 62 1.97 27.45 12.16
C PHE A 62 3.40 27.22 12.64
N LYS A 63 3.60 26.48 13.72
CA LYS A 63 4.94 25.96 14.08
C LYS A 63 5.42 24.94 13.03
N LEU A 64 6.73 24.92 12.76
CA LEU A 64 7.34 23.90 11.89
C LEU A 64 7.04 22.46 12.36
N ALA A 65 6.86 22.28 13.67
CA ALA A 65 6.44 21.01 14.27
C ALA A 65 5.17 20.43 13.64
N TYR A 66 4.18 21.25 13.26
CA TYR A 66 2.93 20.75 12.67
C TYR A 66 3.12 20.14 11.29
N LEU A 67 4.03 20.67 10.47
CA LEU A 67 4.36 20.11 9.15
C LEU A 67 4.99 18.72 9.30
N ILE A 68 5.86 18.54 10.30
CA ILE A 68 6.48 17.23 10.59
C ILE A 68 5.44 16.23 11.06
N ILE A 69 4.54 16.63 11.98
CA ILE A 69 3.45 15.77 12.47
C ILE A 69 2.54 15.35 11.31
N LEU A 70 2.16 16.30 10.45
CA LEU A 70 1.29 16.03 9.30
C LEU A 70 2.00 15.15 8.26
N GLY A 71 3.29 15.37 8.01
CA GLY A 71 4.09 14.52 7.14
C GLY A 71 4.18 13.07 7.65
N ILE A 72 4.42 12.87 8.95
CA ILE A 72 4.44 11.54 9.57
C ILE A 72 3.05 10.88 9.48
N ALA A 73 1.98 11.63 9.74
CA ALA A 73 0.62 11.12 9.62
C ALA A 73 0.33 10.63 8.19
N LEU A 74 0.67 11.41 7.17
CA LEU A 74 0.49 11.04 5.76
C LEU A 74 1.31 9.80 5.37
N ILE A 75 2.56 9.70 5.84
CA ILE A 75 3.41 8.52 5.58
C ILE A 75 2.82 7.27 6.24
N SER A 76 2.30 7.39 7.46
CA SER A 76 1.70 6.26 8.17
C SER A 76 0.45 5.75 7.44
N VAL A 77 -0.44 6.65 7.02
CA VAL A 77 -1.63 6.32 6.22
C VAL A 77 -1.23 5.73 4.86
N GLY A 78 -0.30 6.37 4.14
CA GLY A 78 0.21 5.86 2.87
C GLY A 78 0.81 4.45 2.99
N SER A 79 1.54 4.18 4.07
CA SER A 79 2.12 2.87 4.36
C SER A 79 1.05 1.81 4.62
N VAL A 80 0.02 2.12 5.41
CA VAL A 80 -1.12 1.22 5.65
C VAL A 80 -1.85 0.89 4.35
N VAL A 81 -2.13 1.92 3.53
CA VAL A 81 -2.76 1.75 2.21
C VAL A 81 -1.89 0.87 1.30
N LEU A 82 -0.57 1.03 1.32
CA LEU A 82 0.35 0.19 0.55
C LEU A 82 0.34 -1.26 1.03
N ILE A 83 0.34 -1.51 2.33
CA ILE A 83 0.28 -2.87 2.91
C ILE A 83 -1.05 -3.55 2.53
N LEU A 84 -2.18 -2.86 2.71
CA LEU A 84 -3.50 -3.39 2.34
C LEU A 84 -3.61 -3.66 0.84
N SER A 85 -3.05 -2.78 0.00
CA SER A 85 -3.01 -2.99 -1.45
C SER A 85 -2.22 -4.23 -1.88
N ARG A 86 -1.23 -4.65 -1.07
CA ARG A 86 -0.47 -5.90 -1.28
C ARG A 86 -1.26 -7.12 -0.81
N GLN A 87 -1.90 -7.03 0.35
CA GLN A 87 -2.64 -8.14 0.95
C GLN A 87 -3.83 -8.61 0.10
N TRP A 88 -4.50 -7.70 -0.61
CA TRP A 88 -5.63 -8.06 -1.48
C TRP A 88 -5.22 -8.87 -2.72
N LEU A 89 -3.95 -8.80 -3.13
CA LEU A 89 -3.40 -9.58 -4.25
C LEU A 89 -2.93 -10.97 -3.85
N THR A 90 -2.79 -11.25 -2.55
CA THR A 90 -2.40 -12.57 -2.02
C THR A 90 -3.59 -13.50 -1.80
N ILE A 91 -4.82 -13.08 -2.15
CA ILE A 91 -6.00 -13.95 -2.18
C ILE A 91 -5.85 -14.91 -3.37
N TYR A 92 -5.04 -15.93 -3.13
CA TYR A 92 -5.06 -17.30 -3.61
C TYR A 92 -5.70 -17.53 -4.99
N SER A 93 -5.00 -17.17 -6.07
CA SER A 93 -5.23 -17.77 -7.39
C SER A 93 -4.66 -19.20 -7.43
N GLY A 94 -5.09 -20.06 -6.50
CA GLY A 94 -4.75 -21.48 -6.52
C GLY A 94 -5.58 -22.15 -7.61
N THR A 95 -4.99 -22.37 -8.78
CA THR A 95 -5.58 -23.30 -9.75
C THR A 95 -5.46 -24.70 -9.16
N ILE A 96 -6.58 -25.25 -8.69
CA ILE A 96 -6.63 -26.62 -8.17
C ILE A 96 -6.87 -27.60 -9.31
N LEU A 97 -6.36 -28.81 -9.15
CA LEU A 97 -6.56 -29.90 -10.11
C LEU A 97 -7.92 -30.54 -9.83
N PHE A 98 -8.81 -30.48 -10.82
CA PHE A 98 -10.12 -31.09 -10.77
C PHE A 98 -10.13 -32.38 -11.57
N GLN A 99 -10.81 -33.40 -11.06
CA GLN A 99 -11.06 -34.65 -11.76
C GLN A 99 -12.55 -34.82 -12.06
N CYS A 100 -12.87 -35.25 -13.29
CA CYS A 100 -14.26 -35.49 -13.71
C CYS A 100 -14.70 -36.87 -13.22
N PRO A 101 -15.86 -36.99 -12.57
CA PRO A 101 -16.36 -38.29 -12.13
C PRO A 101 -16.71 -39.24 -13.30
N PHE A 102 -17.05 -38.69 -14.47
CA PHE A 102 -17.45 -39.46 -15.64
C PHE A 102 -16.25 -39.88 -16.51
N CYS A 103 -15.47 -38.91 -16.98
CA CYS A 103 -14.37 -39.18 -17.91
C CYS A 103 -13.01 -39.42 -17.24
N LYS A 104 -12.91 -39.25 -15.91
CA LYS A 104 -11.68 -39.38 -15.09
C LYS A 104 -10.50 -38.51 -15.54
N LYS A 105 -10.69 -37.62 -16.52
CA LYS A 105 -9.68 -36.66 -16.97
C LYS A 105 -9.53 -35.51 -15.98
N HIS A 106 -8.32 -34.97 -15.93
CA HIS A 106 -7.93 -33.89 -15.05
C HIS A 106 -7.88 -32.56 -15.81
N TRP A 107 -8.33 -31.48 -15.18
CA TRP A 107 -8.11 -30.12 -15.69
C TRP A 107 -7.88 -29.14 -14.53
N ARG A 108 -7.28 -27.99 -14.83
CA ARG A 108 -7.06 -26.92 -13.85
C ARG A 108 -8.11 -25.84 -14.00
N ALA A 109 -8.78 -25.47 -12.91
CA ALA A 109 -9.70 -24.34 -12.89
C ALA A 109 -9.60 -23.55 -11.58
N LEU A 110 -10.23 -22.37 -11.52
CA LEU A 110 -10.31 -21.57 -10.29
C LEU A 110 -11.27 -22.22 -9.30
N ARG A 111 -10.95 -22.11 -8.00
CA ARG A 111 -11.67 -22.71 -6.87
C ARG A 111 -13.14 -22.29 -6.76
N ASP A 112 -13.51 -21.14 -7.30
CA ASP A 112 -14.83 -20.50 -7.08
C ASP A 112 -15.99 -21.05 -7.91
N LYS A 113 -15.80 -22.14 -8.66
CA LYS A 113 -16.87 -22.69 -9.50
C LYS A 113 -17.37 -24.03 -8.94
N GLY A 114 -18.51 -23.98 -8.26
CA GLY A 114 -19.19 -25.16 -7.70
C GLY A 114 -19.67 -26.14 -8.78
N LEU A 115 -20.27 -25.64 -9.86
CA LEU A 115 -20.64 -26.42 -11.04
C LEU A 115 -19.85 -25.92 -12.26
N VAL A 116 -19.17 -26.82 -12.95
CA VAL A 116 -18.39 -26.50 -14.15
C VAL A 116 -18.69 -27.50 -15.24
N HIS A 117 -18.83 -27.02 -16.47
CA HIS A 117 -18.79 -27.91 -17.63
C HIS A 117 -17.39 -28.50 -17.78
N CYS A 118 -17.30 -29.82 -17.85
CA CYS A 118 -16.04 -30.49 -18.14
C CYS A 118 -15.63 -30.20 -19.60
N PRO A 119 -14.41 -29.71 -19.86
CA PRO A 119 -13.96 -29.39 -21.22
C PRO A 119 -13.83 -30.62 -22.13
N HIS A 120 -13.87 -31.83 -21.57
CA HIS A 120 -13.69 -33.07 -22.32
C HIS A 120 -14.99 -33.78 -22.69
N CYS A 121 -15.98 -33.80 -21.79
CA CYS A 121 -17.27 -34.45 -22.02
C CYS A 121 -18.43 -33.46 -22.16
N ASN A 122 -18.17 -32.17 -22.00
CA ASN A 122 -19.15 -31.08 -22.01
C ASN A 122 -20.31 -31.23 -21.01
N GLN A 123 -20.24 -32.20 -20.10
CA GLN A 123 -21.24 -32.42 -19.06
C GLN A 123 -21.03 -31.48 -17.88
N LEU A 124 -22.14 -31.08 -17.27
CA LEU A 124 -22.20 -30.25 -16.08
C LEU A 124 -21.92 -31.14 -14.87
N VAL A 125 -20.79 -30.93 -14.21
CA VAL A 125 -20.31 -31.82 -13.14
C VAL A 125 -19.95 -31.05 -11.89
N HIS A 126 -20.10 -31.69 -10.74
CA HIS A 126 -19.41 -31.31 -9.51
C HIS A 126 -18.02 -31.95 -9.54
N PRO A 127 -16.97 -31.19 -9.84
CA PRO A 127 -15.64 -31.76 -9.96
C PRO A 127 -15.12 -32.20 -8.59
N LYS A 128 -14.48 -33.38 -8.53
CA LYS A 128 -13.75 -33.80 -7.33
C LYS A 128 -12.41 -33.08 -7.29
N MET A 129 -12.08 -32.51 -6.14
CA MET A 129 -10.76 -31.93 -5.89
C MET A 129 -9.78 -33.07 -5.66
N VAL A 130 -8.66 -33.06 -6.39
CA VAL A 130 -7.56 -33.99 -6.16
C VAL A 130 -6.40 -33.14 -5.67
N GLU A 131 -6.02 -33.33 -4.40
CA GLU A 131 -4.85 -32.70 -3.77
C GLU A 131 -3.53 -33.23 -4.36
#